data_AF-A0A357N770-F1
#
_entry.id   AF-A0A357N770-F1
#
_cell.length_a   1.000
_cell.length_b   1.000
_cell.length_c   1.000
_cell.angle_alpha   90.00
_cell.angle_beta   90.00
_cell.angle_gamma   90.00
#
_symmetry.space_group_name_H-M   'P 1'
#
loop_
_entity.id
_entity.type
_entity.pdbx_description
1 polymer ?
#
loop_
_entity_poly.entity_id
_entity_poly.type
_entity_poly.pdbx_seq_one_letter_code
_entity_poly.pdbx_strand_id
1 'polypeptide(L)'
;MARPIEPIACDCCGKPLLPVFGTYSRVERDFGLASLPYVLCGDCALQHRGNPTEARIREWVMARAARAGADWLSAVTVVVNAHGR
;
A
#
# COMPACT_ATOMS: atom_id res chain seq x y z
N MET A 1 19.09 19.71 -9.69
CA MET A 1 19.45 18.45 -8.97
C MET A 1 18.19 17.61 -8.88
N ALA A 2 18.21 16.36 -9.35
CA ALA A 2 17.09 15.44 -9.14
C ALA A 2 16.97 15.17 -7.63
N ARG A 3 15.77 15.29 -7.06
CA ARG A 3 15.54 14.88 -5.67
C ARG A 3 15.85 13.38 -5.57
N PRO A 4 16.53 12.91 -4.51
CA PRO A 4 16.71 11.49 -4.28
C PRO A 4 15.32 10.82 -4.31
N ILE A 5 15.16 9.81 -5.17
CA ILE A 5 13.93 9.02 -5.17
C ILE A 5 13.98 8.17 -3.90
N GLU A 6 13.16 8.50 -2.92
CA GLU A 6 13.04 7.66 -1.73
C GLU A 6 12.55 6.27 -2.15
N PRO A 7 13.23 5.20 -1.69
CA PRO A 7 12.83 3.85 -2.03
C PRO A 7 11.42 3.58 -1.49
N ILE A 8 10.55 3.08 -2.36
CA ILE A 8 9.22 2.60 -1.97
C ILE A 8 9.43 1.40 -1.03
N ALA A 9 8.65 1.24 0.03
CA ALA A 9 8.73 0.05 0.88
C ALA A 9 7.55 -0.90 0.62
N CYS A 10 7.79 -2.21 0.80
CA CYS A 10 6.74 -3.23 0.78
C CYS A 10 5.75 -2.99 1.92
N ASP A 11 4.45 -2.95 1.61
CA ASP A 11 3.39 -2.71 2.60
C ASP A 11 3.18 -3.89 3.55
N CYS A 12 3.61 -5.09 3.16
CA CYS A 12 3.53 -6.29 4.01
C CYS A 12 4.71 -6.42 4.97
N CYS A 13 5.95 -6.26 4.50
CA CYS A 13 7.15 -6.58 5.29
C CYS A 13 8.09 -5.39 5.52
N GLY A 14 7.77 -4.20 5.00
CA GLY A 14 8.58 -2.99 5.16
C GLY A 14 9.90 -2.97 4.38
N LYS A 15 10.24 -4.06 3.66
CA LYS A 15 11.46 -4.14 2.85
C LYS A 15 11.54 -2.99 1.86
N PRO A 16 12.66 -2.23 1.79
CA PRO A 16 12.85 -1.21 0.77
C PRO A 16 12.91 -1.86 -0.61
N LEU A 17 12.23 -1.23 -1.56
CA LEU A 17 12.07 -1.66 -2.94
C LEU A 17 12.74 -0.62 -3.82
N LEU A 18 13.54 -1.11 -4.76
CA LEU A 18 14.12 -0.25 -5.76
C LEU A 18 12.99 0.24 -6.69
N PRO A 19 13.00 1.50 -7.14
CA PRO A 19 12.02 2.05 -8.07
C PRO A 19 12.27 1.55 -9.51
N VAL A 20 12.59 0.25 -9.66
CA VAL A 20 12.82 -0.41 -10.94
C VAL A 20 11.55 -1.15 -11.32
N PHE A 21 11.02 -0.83 -12.51
CA PHE A 21 9.82 -1.47 -13.06
C PHE A 21 9.93 -3.01 -13.02
N GLY A 22 8.86 -3.67 -12.58
CA GLY A 22 8.76 -5.14 -12.54
C GLY A 22 9.32 -5.81 -11.27
N THR A 23 9.93 -5.06 -10.35
CA THR A 23 10.50 -5.65 -9.11
C THR A 23 9.52 -5.77 -7.94
N TYR A 24 8.35 -5.13 -8.06
CA TYR A 24 7.29 -5.14 -7.06
C TYR A 24 5.91 -5.14 -7.72
N SER A 25 4.92 -5.67 -6.99
CA SER A 25 3.53 -5.69 -7.41
C SER A 25 2.83 -4.48 -6.83
N ARG A 26 2.37 -3.55 -7.68
CA ARG A 26 1.44 -2.49 -7.29
C ARG A 26 0.03 -2.92 -7.65
N VAL A 27 -0.87 -2.89 -6.67
CA VAL A 27 -2.26 -3.26 -6.83
C VAL A 27 -3.13 -2.13 -6.30
N GLU A 28 -4.26 -1.88 -6.95
CA GLU A 28 -5.24 -0.89 -6.51
C GLU A 28 -6.48 -1.59 -6.01
N ARG A 29 -7.01 -1.12 -4.88
CA ARG A 29 -8.23 -1.66 -4.27
C ARG A 29 -9.26 -0.56 -4.10
N ASP A 30 -10.48 -0.86 -4.51
CA ASP A 30 -11.64 0.00 -4.35
C ASP A 30 -12.12 0.03 -2.89
N PHE A 31 -12.34 1.24 -2.37
CA PHE A 31 -12.94 1.54 -1.06
C PHE A 31 -14.07 2.58 -1.23
N GLY A 32 -14.88 2.40 -2.28
CA GLY A 32 -16.07 3.13 -2.69
C GLY A 32 -15.84 4.55 -3.18
N LEU A 33 -15.41 5.47 -2.32
CA LEU A 33 -15.19 6.87 -2.71
C LEU A 33 -13.86 7.07 -3.45
N ALA A 34 -12.93 6.11 -3.33
CA ALA A 34 -11.66 6.11 -4.04
C ALA A 34 -11.09 4.69 -4.15
N SER A 35 -10.21 4.51 -5.13
CA SER A 35 -9.32 3.35 -5.21
C SER A 35 -7.97 3.70 -4.60
N LEU A 36 -7.52 2.93 -3.61
CA LEU A 36 -6.26 3.13 -2.91
C LEU A 36 -5.21 2.08 -3.32
N PRO A 37 -3.98 2.51 -3.65
CA PRO A 37 -2.92 1.58 -4.03
C PRO A 37 -2.18 1.00 -2.82
N TYR A 38 -1.77 -0.26 -2.94
CA TYR A 38 -0.75 -0.88 -2.09
C TYR A 38 0.33 -1.55 -2.95
N VAL A 39 1.50 -1.80 -2.36
CA VAL A 39 2.70 -2.31 -3.01
C VAL A 39 3.28 -3.48 -2.21
N LEU A 40 3.52 -4.60 -2.88
CA LEU A 40 4.15 -5.79 -2.29
C LEU A 40 5.46 -6.12 -3.02
N CYS A 41 6.47 -6.60 -2.29
CA CYS A 41 7.63 -7.24 -2.92
C CYS A 41 7.21 -8.56 -3.60
N GLY A 42 8.04 -9.08 -4.50
CA GLY A 42 7.77 -10.35 -5.18
C GLY A 42 7.43 -11.51 -4.22
N ASP A 43 8.17 -11.64 -3.13
CA ASP A 43 7.96 -12.71 -2.14
C ASP A 43 6.59 -12.59 -1.46
N CYS A 44 6.24 -11.39 -0.96
CA CYS A 44 4.94 -11.13 -0.33
C CYS A 44 3.79 -11.25 -1.34
N ALA A 45 3.99 -10.82 -2.58
CA ALA A 45 2.98 -10.96 -3.63
C ALA A 45 2.70 -12.43 -3.94
N LEU A 46 3.73 -13.28 -3.96
CA LEU A 46 3.57 -14.73 -4.12
C LEU A 46 2.90 -15.37 -2.90
N GLN A 47 3.32 -15.00 -1.67
CA GLN A 47 2.76 -15.52 -0.43
C GLN A 47 1.26 -15.21 -0.27
N HIS A 48 0.84 -14.01 -0.69
CA HIS A 48 -0.55 -13.57 -0.58
C HIS A 48 -1.35 -13.72 -1.88
N ARG A 49 -0.83 -14.48 -2.85
CA ARG A 49 -1.53 -14.76 -4.11
C ARG A 49 -2.82 -15.53 -3.84
N GLY A 50 -3.92 -15.11 -4.46
CA GLY A 50 -5.18 -15.89 -4.49
C GLY A 50 -6.40 -15.12 -4.01
N ASN A 51 -6.33 -14.45 -2.85
CA ASN A 51 -7.27 -13.41 -2.40
C ASN A 51 -6.86 -12.98 -0.98
N PRO A 52 -6.02 -11.95 -0.80
CA PRO A 52 -5.78 -11.43 0.54
C PRO A 52 -7.11 -10.93 1.12
N THR A 53 -7.34 -11.21 2.41
CA THR A 53 -8.56 -10.76 3.09
C THR A 53 -8.64 -9.24 3.06
N GLU A 54 -9.87 -8.70 3.07
CA GLU A 54 -10.04 -7.25 3.06
C GLU A 54 -9.36 -6.58 4.27
N ALA A 55 -9.42 -7.20 5.44
CA ALA A 55 -8.69 -6.75 6.63
C ALA A 55 -7.19 -6.63 6.37
N ARG A 56 -6.58 -7.62 5.70
CA ARG A 56 -5.16 -7.59 5.36
C ARG A 56 -4.82 -6.47 4.36
N ILE A 57 -5.68 -6.26 3.36
CA ILE A 57 -5.48 -5.18 2.39
C ILE A 57 -5.58 -3.81 3.09
N ARG A 58 -6.54 -3.65 4.02
CA ARG A 58 -6.67 -2.43 4.84
C ARG A 58 -5.39 -2.17 5.64
N GLU A 59 -4.82 -3.19 6.29
CA GLU A 59 -3.54 -3.05 7.01
C GLU A 59 -2.43 -2.51 6.11
N TRP A 60 -2.28 -3.05 4.89
CA TRP A 60 -1.25 -2.61 3.94
C TRP A 60 -1.46 -1.16 3.46
N VAL A 61 -2.69 -0.80 3.12
CA VAL A 61 -3.05 0.56 2.70
C VAL A 61 -2.77 1.56 3.82
N MET A 62 -3.12 1.22 5.06
CA MET A 62 -2.86 2.08 6.23
C MET A 62 -1.37 2.18 6.54
N ALA A 63 -0.61 1.07 6.44
CA ALA A 63 0.84 1.07 6.63
C ALA A 63 1.55 1.95 5.60
N ARG A 64 1.11 1.90 4.33
CA ARG A 64 1.60 2.80 3.28
C ARG A 64 1.30 4.26 3.62
N ALA A 65 0.08 4.53 4.02
CA ALA A 65 -0.36 5.89 4.29
C ALA A 65 0.41 6.52 5.45
N ALA A 66 0.63 5.74 6.52
CA ALA A 66 1.42 6.16 7.68
C ALA A 66 2.85 6.57 7.31
N ARG A 67 3.49 5.87 6.36
CA ARG A 67 4.85 6.23 5.89
C ARG A 67 4.88 7.50 5.06
N ALA A 68 3.79 7.85 4.38
CA ALA A 68 3.71 9.08 3.60
C ALA A 68 3.45 10.33 4.46
N GLY A 69 3.00 10.17 5.70
CA GLY A 69 2.84 11.23 6.68
C GLY A 69 1.47 11.24 7.37
N ALA A 70 1.38 12.01 8.47
CA ALA A 70 0.19 12.05 9.32
C ALA A 70 -1.06 12.59 8.59
N ASP A 71 -0.91 13.63 7.79
CA ASP A 71 -2.03 14.22 7.04
C ASP A 71 -2.60 13.23 6.02
N TRP A 72 -1.72 12.52 5.32
CA TRP A 72 -2.13 11.50 4.35
C TRP A 72 -2.77 10.29 5.04
N LEU A 73 -2.22 9.83 6.16
CA LEU A 73 -2.83 8.80 6.99
C LEU A 73 -4.24 9.18 7.44
N SER A 74 -4.44 10.42 7.88
CA SER A 74 -5.75 10.94 8.28
C SER A 74 -6.75 10.87 7.13
N ALA A 75 -6.38 11.36 5.93
CA ALA A 75 -7.23 11.30 4.75
C ALA A 75 -7.60 9.86 4.34
N VAL A 76 -6.61 8.96 4.32
CA VAL A 76 -6.82 7.54 3.98
C VAL A 76 -7.72 6.85 5.01
N THR A 77 -7.60 7.19 6.29
CA THR A 77 -8.45 6.65 7.37
C THR A 77 -9.92 6.95 7.11
N VAL A 78 -10.25 8.15 6.62
CA VAL A 78 -11.63 8.52 6.27
C VAL A 78 -12.16 7.63 5.15
N VAL A 79 -11.38 7.42 4.09
CA VAL A 79 -11.77 6.58 2.94
C VAL A 79 -11.99 5.13 3.37
N VAL A 80 -11.04 4.55 4.12
CA VAL A 80 -11.10 3.14 4.53
C VAL A 80 -12.26 2.89 5.50
N ASN A 81 -12.52 3.80 6.44
CA ASN A 81 -13.57 3.64 7.45
C ASN A 81 -14.96 4.04 6.97
N ALA A 82 -15.10 4.78 5.86
CA ALA A 82 -16.41 5.09 5.27
C ALA A 82 -17.22 3.83 4.92
N HIS A 83 -16.55 2.70 4.68
CA HIS A 83 -17.14 1.39 4.38
C HIS A 83 -17.13 0.39 5.54
N GLY A 84 -16.75 0.81 6.75
CA GLY A 84 -16.70 -0.05 7.94
C GLY A 84 -18.04 -0.29 8.65
N ARG A 85 -19.17 -0.19 7.94
CA ARG A 85 -20.51 -0.46 8.47
C ARG A 85 -21.14 -1.68 7.81
#